data_AF-A0AAJ5BG82-F1
#
_entry.id   AF-A0AAJ5BG82-F1
#
_cell.length_a   1.000
_cell.length_b   1.000
_cell.length_c   1.000
_cell.angle_alpha   90.00
_cell.angle_beta   90.00
_cell.angle_gamma   90.00
#
_symmetry.space_group_name_H-M   'P 1'
#
loop_
_entity.id
_entity.type
_entity.pdbx_description
1 polymer ?
#
loop_
_entity_poly.entity_id
_entity_poly.type
_entity_poly.pdbx_seq_one_letter_code
_entity_poly.pdbx_strand_id
1 'polypeptide(L)'
;MTKGEISELKKEKMARKIENITILEKHNVSYSQYDINQSVVFDTLDGAVCFYPTTNKIQHRGKVFPGNAYDVLDYVERIISGCNND
;
A
#
# COMPACT_ATOMS: atom_id res chain seq x y z
N MET A 1 -5.10 10.05 24.84
CA MET A 1 -6.09 9.84 23.78
C MET A 1 -7.48 9.66 24.38
N THR A 2 -8.38 10.58 24.09
CA THR A 2 -9.80 10.55 24.45
C THR A 2 -10.57 9.62 23.51
N LYS A 3 -11.80 9.27 23.87
CA LYS A 3 -12.71 8.51 22.99
C LYS A 3 -12.98 9.21 21.65
N GLY A 4 -12.97 10.55 21.63
CA GLY A 4 -13.15 11.36 20.43
C GLY A 4 -11.99 11.19 19.45
N GLU A 5 -10.75 11.35 19.94
CA GLU A 5 -9.53 11.22 19.12
C GLU A 5 -9.39 9.81 18.50
N ILE A 6 -9.79 8.75 19.24
CA ILE A 6 -9.79 7.38 18.70
C ILE A 6 -10.78 7.23 17.53
N SER A 7 -11.95 7.86 17.63
CA SER A 7 -12.99 7.78 16.59
C SER A 7 -12.56 8.49 15.31
N GLU A 8 -11.96 9.67 15.45
CA GLU A 8 -11.46 10.47 14.33
C GLU A 8 -10.32 9.76 13.59
N LEU A 9 -9.34 9.23 14.33
CA LEU A 9 -8.25 8.43 13.75
C LEU A 9 -8.75 7.19 12.99
N LYS A 10 -9.83 6.55 13.45
CA LYS A 10 -10.45 5.43 12.74
C LYS A 10 -11.09 5.87 11.43
N LYS A 11 -11.79 7.01 11.42
CA LYS A 11 -12.39 7.57 10.21
C LYS A 11 -11.33 7.92 9.17
N GLU A 12 -10.25 8.57 9.57
CA GLU A 12 -9.13 8.90 8.68
C GLU A 12 -8.49 7.66 8.08
N LYS A 13 -8.21 6.63 8.90
CA LYS A 13 -7.66 5.36 8.41
C LYS A 13 -8.57 4.68 7.41
N MET A 14 -9.88 4.72 7.63
CA MET A 14 -10.86 4.15 6.72
C MET A 14 -10.93 4.95 5.41
N ALA A 15 -10.95 6.28 5.48
CA ALA A 15 -10.93 7.16 4.31
C ALA A 15 -9.70 6.89 3.43
N ARG A 16 -8.50 6.84 4.04
CA ARG A 16 -7.25 6.48 3.34
C ARG A 16 -7.31 5.10 2.70
N LYS A 17 -7.88 4.10 3.40
CA LYS A 17 -8.04 2.75 2.84
C LYS A 17 -8.92 2.79 1.59
N ILE A 18 -10.08 3.43 1.67
CA ILE A 18 -11.03 3.53 0.55
C ILE A 18 -10.37 4.21 -0.65
N GLU A 19 -9.73 5.36 -0.43
CA GLU A 19 -9.02 6.10 -1.47
C GLU A 19 -7.96 5.24 -2.17
N ASN A 20 -7.08 4.62 -1.38
CA ASN A 20 -6.00 3.79 -1.91
C ASN A 20 -6.52 2.58 -2.68
N ILE A 21 -7.50 1.84 -2.14
CA ILE A 21 -8.07 0.67 -2.83
C ILE A 21 -8.75 1.09 -4.13
N THR A 22 -9.49 2.20 -4.14
CA THR A 22 -10.14 2.73 -5.36
C THR A 22 -9.11 3.03 -6.46
N ILE A 23 -7.95 3.57 -6.09
CA ILE A 23 -6.86 3.84 -7.04
C ILE A 23 -6.31 2.53 -7.60
N LEU A 24 -6.06 1.52 -6.75
CA LEU A 24 -5.55 0.22 -7.19
C LEU A 24 -6.51 -0.50 -8.14
N GLU A 25 -7.81 -0.51 -7.81
CA GLU A 25 -8.87 -1.09 -8.63
C GLU A 25 -8.95 -0.40 -10.01
N LYS A 26 -8.84 0.93 -10.06
CA LYS A 26 -8.85 1.70 -11.31
C LYS A 26 -7.69 1.33 -12.25
N HIS A 27 -6.53 0.94 -11.71
CA HIS A 27 -5.33 0.62 -12.50
C HIS A 27 -5.25 -0.85 -12.92
N ASN A 28 -6.25 -1.68 -12.57
CA ASN A 28 -6.32 -3.09 -12.94
C ASN A 28 -5.05 -3.90 -12.61
N VAL A 29 -4.36 -3.56 -11.52
CA VAL A 29 -3.18 -4.31 -11.08
C VAL A 29 -3.61 -5.50 -10.24
N SER A 30 -3.03 -6.67 -10.53
CA SER A 30 -3.27 -7.87 -9.74
C SER A 30 -2.57 -7.77 -8.38
N TYR A 31 -3.32 -7.99 -7.31
CA TYR A 31 -2.79 -8.02 -5.95
C TYR A 31 -3.57 -9.00 -5.07
N SER A 32 -2.93 -9.46 -4.01
CA SER A 32 -3.57 -10.24 -2.94
C SER A 32 -3.91 -9.34 -1.75
N GLN A 33 -5.15 -9.36 -1.27
CA GLN A 33 -5.55 -8.62 -0.08
C GLN A 33 -5.55 -9.54 1.16
N TYR A 34 -4.97 -9.05 2.25
CA TYR A 34 -4.92 -9.74 3.54
C TYR A 34 -5.62 -8.89 4.61
N ASP A 35 -6.84 -9.30 4.96
CA ASP A 35 -7.69 -8.52 5.87
C ASP A 35 -7.19 -8.50 7.32
N ILE A 36 -6.48 -9.53 7.78
CA ILE A 36 -5.95 -9.60 9.16
C ILE A 36 -5.02 -8.42 9.44
N ASN A 37 -4.13 -8.11 8.48
CA ASN A 37 -3.14 -7.04 8.60
C ASN A 37 -3.54 -5.77 7.83
N GLN A 38 -4.72 -5.78 7.20
CA GLN A 38 -5.22 -4.70 6.35
C GLN A 38 -4.18 -4.27 5.30
N SER A 39 -3.52 -5.26 4.70
CA SER A 39 -2.43 -5.07 3.74
C SER A 39 -2.78 -5.62 2.36
N VAL A 40 -2.17 -5.04 1.35
CA VAL A 40 -2.21 -5.49 -0.04
C VAL A 40 -0.81 -5.98 -0.41
N VAL A 41 -0.70 -7.08 -1.12
CA VAL A 41 0.58 -7.67 -1.53
C VAL A 41 0.63 -7.79 -3.05
N PHE A 42 1.70 -7.26 -3.62
CA PHE A 42 2.04 -7.39 -5.03
C PHE A 42 3.19 -8.39 -5.15
N ASP A 43 2.97 -9.47 -5.88
CA ASP A 43 4.02 -10.43 -6.19
C ASP A 43 4.81 -9.91 -7.40
N THR A 44 6.08 -9.59 -7.18
CA THR A 44 6.98 -9.09 -8.23
C THR A 44 8.15 -10.07 -8.45
N LEU A 45 8.89 -9.89 -9.54
CA LEU A 45 10.10 -10.69 -9.81
C LEU A 45 11.18 -10.53 -8.75
N ASP A 46 11.21 -9.39 -8.05
CA ASP A 46 12.22 -9.06 -7.04
C ASP A 46 11.76 -9.40 -5.60
N GLY A 47 10.56 -9.98 -5.47
CA GLY A 47 9.95 -10.37 -4.21
C GLY A 47 8.58 -9.71 -3.96
N ALA A 48 7.96 -10.07 -2.85
CA ALA A 48 6.66 -9.51 -2.46
C ALA A 48 6.81 -8.07 -1.96
N VAL A 49 6.01 -7.16 -2.53
CA VAL A 49 5.87 -5.77 -2.07
C VAL A 49 4.57 -5.67 -1.27
N CYS A 50 4.68 -5.36 0.02
CA CYS A 50 3.55 -5.17 0.92
C CYS A 50 3.16 -3.70 1.01
N PHE A 51 1.90 -3.38 0.81
CA PHE A 51 1.33 -2.05 0.95
C PHE A 51 0.30 -2.01 2.08
N TYR A 52 0.40 -1.00 2.94
CA TYR A 52 -0.46 -0.77 4.09
C TYR A 52 -1.38 0.45 3.85
N PRO A 53 -2.52 0.28 3.16
CA PRO A 53 -3.36 1.38 2.67
C PRO A 53 -3.98 2.25 3.77
N THR A 54 -4.05 1.77 5.02
CA THR A 54 -4.55 2.58 6.14
C THR A 54 -3.53 3.57 6.68
N THR A 55 -2.24 3.31 6.44
CA THR A 55 -1.10 4.06 7.02
C THR A 55 -0.16 4.68 5.98
N ASN A 56 -0.43 4.49 4.69
CA ASN A 56 0.43 4.94 3.58
C ASN A 56 1.88 4.49 3.78
N LYS A 57 2.08 3.18 3.86
CA LYS A 57 3.42 2.57 3.98
C LYS A 57 3.58 1.49 2.94
N ILE A 58 4.78 1.40 2.40
CA ILE A 58 5.22 0.34 1.49
C ILE A 58 6.38 -0.37 2.17
N GLN A 59 6.37 -1.69 2.09
CA GLN A 59 7.43 -2.55 2.60
C GLN A 59 7.93 -3.48 1.51
N HIS A 60 9.24 -3.49 1.33
CA HIS A 60 9.90 -4.40 0.41
C HIS A 60 11.29 -4.77 0.98
N ARG A 61 11.64 -6.06 0.97
CA ARG A 61 12.94 -6.58 1.44
C ARG A 61 13.36 -6.06 2.84
N GLY A 62 12.41 -6.06 3.77
CA GLY A 62 12.64 -5.63 5.15
C GLY A 62 12.75 -4.11 5.35
N LYS A 63 12.68 -3.31 4.29
CA LYS A 63 12.66 -1.84 4.36
C LYS A 63 11.22 -1.35 4.33
N VAL A 64 10.88 -0.39 5.18
CA VAL A 64 9.57 0.26 5.24
C VAL A 64 9.74 1.74 4.94
N PHE A 65 8.96 2.28 4.02
CA PHE A 65 8.97 3.68 3.63
C PHE A 65 7.55 4.22 3.44
N PRO A 66 7.34 5.55 3.58
CA PRO A 66 6.03 6.15 3.34
C PRO A 66 5.68 6.10 1.85
N GLY A 67 4.41 5.87 1.54
CA GLY A 67 3.88 5.90 0.17
C GLY A 67 2.40 5.53 0.11
N ASN A 68 1.67 6.14 -0.81
CA ASN A 68 0.26 5.88 -1.10
C ASN A 68 0.09 4.90 -2.29
N ALA A 69 -1.14 4.74 -2.78
CA ALA A 69 -1.44 3.83 -3.89
C ALA A 69 -0.69 4.20 -5.20
N TYR A 70 -0.52 5.47 -5.53
CA TYR A 70 0.26 5.87 -6.71
C TYR A 70 1.74 5.52 -6.54
N ASP A 71 2.29 5.76 -5.35
CA ASP A 71 3.69 5.47 -5.05
C ASP A 71 3.99 3.96 -5.15
N VAL A 72 3.09 3.10 -4.66
CA VAL A 72 3.29 1.64 -4.77
C VAL A 72 3.12 1.14 -6.20
N LEU A 73 2.19 1.70 -6.97
CA LEU A 73 2.01 1.33 -8.37
C LEU A 73 3.28 1.63 -9.19
N ASP A 74 3.80 2.86 -9.08
CA ASP A 74 5.04 3.26 -9.72
C ASP A 74 6.23 2.42 -9.23
N TYR A 75 6.31 2.15 -7.93
CA TYR A 75 7.37 1.30 -7.36
C TYR A 75 7.32 -0.14 -7.90
N VAL A 76 6.14 -0.75 -7.95
CA VAL A 76 5.94 -2.11 -8.49
C VAL A 76 6.23 -2.15 -9.99
N GLU A 77 5.78 -1.15 -10.75
CA GLU A 77 6.04 -1.05 -12.19
C GLU A 77 7.55 -0.92 -12.48
N ARG A 78 8.28 -0.09 -11.71
CA ARG A 78 9.73 0.05 -11.84
C ARG A 78 10.48 -1.26 -11.55
N ILE A 79 10.05 -1.99 -10.52
CA ILE A 79 10.62 -3.31 -10.18
C ILE A 79 10.36 -4.32 -11.30
N ILE A 80 9.12 -4.39 -11.81
CA ILE A 80 8.75 -5.29 -12.91
C ILE A 80 9.54 -4.95 -14.18
N SER A 81 9.71 -3.67 -14.47
CA SER A 81 10.40 -3.19 -15.66
C SER A 81 11.93 -3.32 -15.58
N GLY A 82 12.49 -3.73 -14.43
CA GLY A 82 13.92 -3.95 -14.25
C GLY A 82 14.76 -2.67 -14.32
N CYS A 83 14.16 -1.49 -14.15
CA CYS A 83 14.89 -0.23 -14.08
C CYS A 83 15.58 -0.10 -12.71
N ASN A 84 16.68 -0.84 -12.54
CA ASN A 84 17.65 -0.57 -11.49
C ASN A 84 18.38 0.73 -11.86
N ASN A 85 17.98 1.85 -11.25
CA ASN A 85 18.88 2.99 -11.17
C ASN A 85 19.85 2.67 -10.02
N ASP A 86 21.02 2.16 -10.39
CA ASP A 86 22.20 2.07 -9.53
C ASP A 86 22.59 3.44 -8.97
#